data_AF-A0A9N9CG85-F1
#
_entry.id   AF-A0A9N9CG85-F1
#
_cell.length_a   1.000
_cell.length_b   1.000
_cell.length_c   1.000
_cell.angle_alpha   90.00
_cell.angle_beta   90.00
_cell.angle_gamma   90.00
#
_symmetry.space_group_name_H-M   'P 1'
#
loop_
_entity.id
_entity.type
_entity.pdbx_description
1 polymer ?
#
loop_
_entity_poly.entity_id
_entity_poly.type
_entity_poly.pdbx_seq_one_letter_code
_entity_poly.pdbx_strand_id
1 'polypeptide(L)'
;MMNSLLKTGLLKTLSKDLCHLLDEAIESNVLITVGTAIDMLVTLEILIATDELCLTELADYIIDYLFDNQSWMRENFILIYQTAFLKGSFKDLQLFCLEIIEKTPDIIFKAKDFTDTDPKLLVALLEHSNLLTPEIEVWDALIEWGTFNTSPPLDIDNTIWSNESFEKLQETLQQFIPLINFTVISSSDFYHRIIPFQRILPNDLYDDLLKFHLAPQINPSHPFLPIRNTHGPSFGDGDLWVKVTCVGKNVTLPSFCRPRSYDRRIFDLEQFHVEDYEVFQIVRKTTVIYL
;
A
#
# COMPACT_ATOMS: atom_id res chain seq x y z
N MET A 1 -30.74 6.53 17.17
CA MET A 1 -31.46 5.58 18.05
C MET A 1 -31.87 4.26 17.35
N MET A 2 -31.86 4.17 16.01
CA MET A 2 -32.10 2.91 15.28
C MET A 2 -30.89 1.95 15.18
N ASN A 3 -29.65 2.45 15.25
CA ASN A 3 -28.45 1.60 15.19
C ASN A 3 -28.15 0.79 16.46
N SER A 4 -28.66 1.17 17.64
CA SER A 4 -28.45 0.40 18.87
C SER A 4 -29.39 -0.81 18.97
N LEU A 5 -30.62 -0.71 18.42
CA LEU A 5 -31.60 -1.78 18.46
C LEU A 5 -31.31 -2.89 17.45
N LEU A 6 -30.82 -2.54 16.24
CA LEU A 6 -30.33 -3.51 15.27
C LEU A 6 -29.09 -4.26 15.79
N LYS A 7 -28.14 -3.55 16.44
CA LYS A 7 -26.99 -4.18 17.12
C LYS A 7 -27.44 -5.17 18.18
N THR A 8 -28.37 -4.81 19.07
CA THR A 8 -28.82 -5.70 20.15
C THR A 8 -29.68 -6.88 19.66
N GLY A 9 -30.40 -6.71 18.54
CA GLY A 9 -31.20 -7.76 17.92
C GLY A 9 -30.31 -8.78 17.20
N LEU A 10 -29.40 -8.31 16.35
CA LEU A 10 -28.41 -9.16 15.68
C LEU A 10 -27.49 -9.85 16.69
N LEU A 11 -26.99 -9.14 17.71
CA LEU A 11 -26.20 -9.74 18.79
C LEU A 11 -26.98 -10.78 19.58
N LYS A 12 -28.30 -10.63 19.78
CA LYS A 12 -29.12 -11.66 20.46
C LYS A 12 -29.37 -12.88 19.58
N THR A 13 -29.55 -12.69 18.28
CA THR A 13 -29.75 -13.80 17.33
C THR A 13 -28.42 -14.54 17.12
N LEU A 14 -27.34 -13.82 16.84
CA LEU A 14 -25.97 -14.34 16.79
C LEU A 14 -25.57 -14.99 18.11
N SER A 15 -25.88 -14.40 19.26
CA SER A 15 -25.61 -15.00 20.59
C SER A 15 -26.32 -16.34 20.76
N LYS A 16 -27.53 -16.52 20.23
CA LYS A 16 -28.27 -17.77 20.40
C LYS A 16 -27.74 -18.87 19.47
N ASP A 17 -27.39 -18.50 18.25
CA ASP A 17 -26.81 -19.41 17.27
C ASP A 17 -25.35 -19.75 17.60
N LEU A 18 -24.56 -18.78 18.09
CA LEU A 18 -23.22 -18.98 18.66
C LEU A 18 -23.27 -19.81 19.94
N CYS A 19 -24.20 -19.57 20.87
CA CYS A 19 -24.32 -20.41 22.05
C CYS A 19 -24.71 -21.84 21.67
N HIS A 20 -25.58 -22.06 20.66
CA HIS A 20 -25.87 -23.40 20.19
C HIS A 20 -24.65 -24.05 19.51
N LEU A 21 -23.90 -23.32 18.68
CA LEU A 21 -22.68 -23.80 18.05
C LEU A 21 -21.57 -24.08 19.06
N LEU A 22 -21.47 -23.27 20.12
CA LEU A 22 -20.50 -23.42 21.21
C LEU A 22 -20.91 -24.54 22.18
N ASP A 23 -22.19 -24.64 22.56
CA ASP A 23 -22.69 -25.73 23.41
C ASP A 23 -22.58 -27.08 22.69
N GLU A 24 -22.86 -27.12 21.38
CA GLU A 24 -22.67 -28.32 20.54
C GLU A 24 -21.18 -28.65 20.33
N ALA A 25 -20.30 -27.64 20.26
CA ALA A 25 -18.85 -27.82 20.19
C ALA A 25 -18.25 -28.30 21.53
N ILE A 26 -18.76 -27.81 22.66
CA ILE A 26 -18.30 -28.15 24.02
C ILE A 26 -18.80 -29.54 24.44
N GLU A 27 -20.05 -29.90 24.14
CA GLU A 27 -20.60 -31.22 24.52
C GLU A 27 -20.06 -32.37 23.67
N SER A 28 -19.62 -32.10 22.45
CA SER A 28 -19.31 -33.18 21.49
C SER A 28 -17.83 -33.55 21.42
N ASN A 29 -16.91 -32.80 22.05
CA ASN A 29 -15.46 -32.88 21.77
C ASN A 29 -15.18 -32.86 20.24
N VAL A 30 -16.12 -32.28 19.50
CA VAL A 30 -16.09 -32.13 18.06
C VAL A 30 -15.16 -30.97 17.88
N LEU A 31 -13.92 -31.30 17.48
CA LEU A 31 -13.19 -30.45 16.55
C LEU A 31 -14.24 -29.78 15.69
N ILE A 32 -14.46 -28.47 15.88
CA ILE A 32 -15.08 -27.68 14.84
C ILE A 32 -14.36 -28.16 13.59
N THR A 33 -15.10 -28.79 12.69
CA THR A 33 -14.51 -29.27 11.46
C THR A 33 -14.24 -28.00 10.67
N VAL A 34 -13.12 -27.34 10.98
CA VAL A 34 -12.49 -26.25 10.22
C VAL A 34 -11.94 -26.81 8.89
N GLY A 35 -12.51 -27.93 8.43
CA GLY A 35 -12.21 -28.65 7.20
C GLY A 35 -13.29 -28.50 6.13
N THR A 36 -14.35 -27.71 6.35
CA THR A 36 -15.25 -27.31 5.27
C THR A 36 -15.38 -25.80 5.21
N ALA A 37 -14.62 -25.18 4.30
CA ALA A 37 -14.76 -23.82 3.77
C ALA A 37 -15.65 -22.89 4.61
N ILE A 38 -15.23 -22.61 5.85
CA ILE A 38 -15.81 -21.50 6.60
C ILE A 38 -15.33 -20.25 5.88
N ASP A 39 -16.28 -19.38 5.56
CA ASP A 39 -15.98 -18.09 4.95
C ASP A 39 -14.98 -17.36 5.86
N MET A 40 -13.82 -17.00 5.32
CA MET A 40 -12.76 -16.30 6.05
C MET A 40 -13.26 -14.98 6.65
N LEU A 41 -14.31 -14.38 6.08
CA LEU A 41 -14.99 -13.22 6.68
C LEU A 41 -15.67 -13.58 8.00
N VAL A 42 -16.39 -14.70 8.05
CA VAL A 42 -17.05 -15.20 9.27
C VAL A 42 -16.01 -15.57 10.32
N THR A 43 -14.87 -16.13 9.92
CA THR A 43 -13.74 -16.40 10.82
C THR A 43 -13.25 -15.14 11.54
N LEU A 44 -13.13 -14.01 10.83
CA LEU A 44 -12.74 -12.73 11.44
C LEU A 44 -13.82 -12.16 12.37
N GLU A 45 -15.10 -12.31 12.03
CA GLU A 45 -16.20 -11.91 12.91
C GLU A 45 -16.19 -12.70 14.22
N ILE A 46 -15.96 -14.02 14.15
CA ILE A 46 -15.79 -14.86 15.34
C ILE A 46 -14.57 -14.41 16.14
N LEU A 47 -13.42 -14.15 15.49
CA LEU A 47 -12.23 -13.65 16.17
C LEU A 47 -12.52 -12.37 16.96
N ILE A 48 -13.23 -11.41 16.39
CA ILE A 48 -13.63 -10.18 17.09
C ILE A 48 -14.52 -10.52 18.30
N ALA A 49 -15.48 -11.43 18.14
CA ALA A 49 -16.33 -11.87 19.25
C ALA A 49 -15.53 -12.59 20.36
N THR A 50 -14.44 -13.30 20.03
CA THR A 50 -13.58 -13.92 21.05
C THR A 50 -12.90 -12.89 21.94
N ASP A 51 -12.51 -11.72 21.41
CA ASP A 51 -11.96 -10.61 22.21
C ASP A 51 -13.04 -10.01 23.12
N GLU A 52 -14.25 -9.77 22.61
CA GLU A 52 -15.39 -9.26 23.40
C GLU A 52 -15.81 -10.20 24.55
N LEU A 53 -15.69 -11.52 24.32
CA LEU A 53 -16.07 -12.56 25.26
C LEU A 53 -14.90 -13.10 26.10
N CYS A 54 -13.69 -12.57 25.90
CA CYS A 54 -12.45 -13.03 26.56
C CYS A 54 -12.14 -14.53 26.36
N LEU A 55 -12.42 -15.09 25.17
CA LEU A 55 -12.20 -16.50 24.82
C LEU A 55 -10.81 -16.70 24.18
N THR A 56 -9.76 -16.60 24.98
CA THR A 56 -8.37 -16.54 24.49
C THR A 56 -7.91 -17.79 23.74
N GLU A 57 -8.26 -19.00 24.21
CA GLU A 57 -7.86 -20.24 23.54
C GLU A 57 -8.46 -20.38 22.13
N LEU A 58 -9.70 -19.91 21.97
CA LEU A 58 -10.37 -19.89 20.67
C LEU A 58 -9.78 -18.80 19.76
N ALA A 59 -9.42 -17.64 20.33
CA ALA A 59 -8.74 -16.58 19.60
C ALA A 59 -7.40 -17.08 19.02
N ASP A 60 -6.58 -17.73 19.85
CA ASP A 60 -5.29 -18.29 19.45
C ASP A 60 -5.45 -19.32 18.31
N TYR A 61 -6.42 -20.23 18.46
CA TYR A 61 -6.73 -21.22 17.42
C TYR A 61 -7.15 -20.58 16.08
N ILE A 62 -7.98 -19.53 16.12
CA ILE A 62 -8.40 -18.82 14.92
C ILE A 62 -7.23 -18.06 14.29
N ILE A 63 -6.37 -17.44 15.10
CA ILE A 63 -5.17 -16.74 14.62
C ILE A 63 -4.23 -17.73 13.93
N ASP A 64 -3.99 -18.92 14.51
CA ASP A 64 -3.19 -19.97 13.88
C ASP A 64 -3.79 -20.40 12.52
N TYR A 65 -5.11 -20.59 12.46
CA TYR A 65 -5.81 -20.90 11.21
C TYR A 65 -5.68 -19.78 10.16
N LEU A 66 -5.71 -18.51 10.56
CA LEU A 66 -5.44 -17.38 9.66
C LEU A 66 -4.00 -17.44 9.13
N PHE A 67 -3.02 -17.73 9.98
CA PHE A 67 -1.62 -17.88 9.57
C PHE A 67 -1.37 -19.07 8.66
N ASP A 68 -2.16 -20.14 8.73
CA ASP A 68 -2.14 -21.21 7.72
C ASP A 68 -2.67 -20.73 6.35
N ASN A 69 -3.41 -19.62 6.33
CA ASN A 69 -4.05 -19.03 5.15
C ASN A 69 -3.48 -17.63 4.79
N GLN A 70 -2.17 -17.40 4.95
CA GLN A 70 -1.56 -16.07 4.74
C GLN A 70 -1.82 -15.45 3.37
N SER A 71 -1.98 -16.25 2.31
CA SER A 71 -2.28 -15.71 0.97
C SER A 71 -3.60 -14.94 0.97
N TRP A 72 -4.62 -15.47 1.63
CA TRP A 72 -5.91 -14.80 1.78
C TRP A 72 -5.76 -13.53 2.63
N MET A 73 -4.97 -13.58 3.71
CA MET A 73 -4.70 -12.40 4.54
C MET A 73 -4.01 -11.28 3.76
N ARG A 74 -3.08 -11.61 2.86
CA ARG A 74 -2.38 -10.63 2.02
C ARG A 74 -3.29 -10.02 0.95
N GLU A 75 -4.19 -10.81 0.38
CA GLU A 75 -5.19 -10.32 -0.58
C GLU A 75 -6.27 -9.45 0.06
N ASN A 76 -6.53 -9.63 1.36
CA ASN A 76 -7.53 -8.88 2.15
C ASN A 76 -6.82 -8.11 3.27
N PHE A 77 -5.71 -7.46 2.94
CA PHE A 77 -4.83 -6.85 3.92
C PHE A 77 -5.53 -5.77 4.73
N ILE A 78 -6.38 -4.96 4.10
CA ILE A 78 -7.06 -3.86 4.78
C ILE A 78 -8.03 -4.39 5.83
N LEU A 79 -8.77 -5.44 5.53
CA LEU A 79 -9.67 -6.10 6.47
C LEU A 79 -8.90 -6.68 7.68
N ILE A 80 -7.75 -7.33 7.44
CA ILE A 80 -6.89 -7.84 8.50
C ILE A 80 -6.34 -6.69 9.34
N TYR A 81 -5.83 -5.64 8.72
CA TYR A 81 -5.32 -4.44 9.39
C TYR A 81 -6.38 -3.80 10.28
N GLN A 82 -7.59 -3.60 9.76
CA GLN A 82 -8.72 -3.06 10.54
C GLN A 82 -9.09 -3.97 11.71
N THR A 83 -9.10 -5.28 11.51
CA THR A 83 -9.39 -6.25 12.58
C THR A 83 -8.31 -6.21 13.66
N ALA A 84 -7.04 -6.14 13.27
CA ALA A 84 -5.89 -6.14 14.17
C ALA A 84 -5.74 -4.84 14.99
N PHE A 85 -6.06 -3.67 14.42
CA PHE A 85 -5.82 -2.37 15.07
C PHE A 85 -7.08 -1.64 15.53
N LEU A 86 -8.25 -1.87 14.92
CA LEU A 86 -9.47 -1.12 15.23
C LEU A 86 -10.48 -1.92 16.06
N LYS A 87 -10.44 -3.26 15.99
CA LYS A 87 -11.50 -4.11 16.57
C LYS A 87 -11.06 -5.04 17.70
N GLY A 88 -9.76 -5.29 17.86
CA GLY A 88 -9.24 -6.13 18.94
C GLY A 88 -7.75 -5.89 19.21
N SER A 89 -7.22 -6.54 20.24
CA SER A 89 -5.81 -6.42 20.65
C SER A 89 -4.96 -7.64 20.26
N PHE A 90 -5.11 -8.09 19.01
CA PHE A 90 -4.44 -9.28 18.45
C PHE A 90 -2.99 -8.99 18.06
N LYS A 91 -2.06 -9.15 19.00
CA LYS A 91 -0.64 -8.79 18.82
C LYS A 91 0.03 -9.47 17.62
N ASP A 92 -0.25 -10.74 17.38
CA ASP A 92 0.40 -11.47 16.28
C ASP A 92 -0.08 -10.97 14.92
N LEU A 93 -1.38 -10.65 14.78
CA LEU A 93 -1.90 -10.01 13.57
C LEU A 93 -1.36 -8.58 13.40
N GLN A 94 -1.20 -7.82 14.49
CA GLN A 94 -0.58 -6.49 14.44
C GLN A 94 0.88 -6.58 13.95
N LEU A 95 1.65 -7.53 14.47
CA LEU A 95 3.03 -7.77 14.04
C LEU A 95 3.10 -8.16 12.56
N PHE A 96 2.20 -9.04 12.11
CA PHE A 96 2.08 -9.41 10.70
C PHE A 96 1.82 -8.18 9.82
N CYS A 97 0.87 -7.32 10.20
CA CYS A 97 0.57 -6.10 9.45
C CYS A 97 1.75 -5.13 9.41
N LEU A 98 2.43 -4.91 10.54
CA LEU A 98 3.60 -4.04 10.61
C LEU A 98 4.75 -4.57 9.75
N GLU A 99 4.98 -5.88 9.74
CA GLU A 99 6.01 -6.50 8.91
C GLU A 99 5.74 -6.27 7.42
N ILE A 100 4.49 -6.36 6.97
CA ILE A 100 4.13 -6.06 5.57
C ILE A 100 4.37 -4.59 5.26
N ILE A 101 3.92 -3.67 6.12
CA ILE A 101 4.10 -2.23 5.92
C ILE A 101 5.58 -1.88 5.83
N GLU A 102 6.40 -2.43 6.73
CA GLU A 102 7.83 -2.13 6.82
C GLU A 102 8.63 -2.75 5.66
N LYS A 103 8.36 -4.01 5.32
CA LYS A 103 9.23 -4.80 4.42
C LYS A 103 8.70 -4.93 3.01
N THR A 104 7.38 -5.02 2.83
CA THR A 104 6.75 -5.31 1.53
C THR A 104 5.43 -4.54 1.34
N PRO A 105 5.43 -3.20 1.44
CA PRO A 105 4.21 -2.40 1.35
C PRO A 105 3.54 -2.49 -0.03
N ASP A 106 4.27 -2.95 -1.06
CA ASP A 106 3.78 -3.12 -2.43
C ASP A 106 2.58 -4.08 -2.53
N ILE A 107 2.48 -5.03 -1.60
CA ILE A 107 1.38 -6.00 -1.54
C ILE A 107 0.05 -5.29 -1.25
N ILE A 108 0.08 -4.19 -0.49
CA ILE A 108 -1.12 -3.47 -0.05
C ILE A 108 -1.79 -2.78 -1.24
N PHE A 109 -1.01 -2.18 -2.14
CA PHE A 109 -1.51 -1.58 -3.39
C PHE A 109 -2.10 -2.60 -4.36
N LYS A 110 -1.89 -3.89 -4.13
CA LYS A 110 -2.40 -5.01 -4.94
C LYS A 110 -3.50 -5.79 -4.22
N ALA A 111 -3.85 -5.39 -3.00
CA ALA A 111 -4.90 -6.05 -2.22
C ALA A 111 -6.27 -5.79 -2.85
N LYS A 112 -7.16 -6.77 -2.75
CA LYS A 112 -8.52 -6.71 -3.34
C LYS A 112 -9.40 -5.68 -2.64
N ASP A 113 -9.11 -5.43 -1.37
CA ASP A 113 -9.82 -4.51 -0.49
C ASP A 113 -9.10 -3.16 -0.35
N PHE A 114 -8.18 -2.83 -1.27
CA PHE A 114 -7.42 -1.58 -1.22
C PHE A 114 -8.32 -0.33 -1.17
N THR A 115 -9.49 -0.36 -1.82
CA THR A 115 -10.46 0.76 -1.80
C THR A 115 -10.95 1.10 -0.39
N ASP A 116 -10.87 0.17 0.56
CA ASP A 116 -11.29 0.35 1.95
C ASP A 116 -10.19 0.97 2.84
N THR A 117 -9.04 1.33 2.25
CA THR A 117 -7.90 1.91 2.97
C THR A 117 -8.27 3.26 3.57
N ASP A 118 -7.95 3.47 4.86
CA ASP A 118 -8.11 4.77 5.51
C ASP A 118 -7.12 5.80 4.93
N PRO A 119 -7.53 7.06 4.72
CA PRO A 119 -6.66 8.10 4.18
C PRO A 119 -5.32 8.26 4.90
N LYS A 120 -5.27 8.08 6.23
CA LYS A 120 -4.02 8.23 7.01
C LYS A 120 -3.06 7.08 6.74
N LEU A 121 -3.58 5.85 6.62
CA LEU A 121 -2.76 4.70 6.24
C LEU A 121 -2.20 4.89 4.83
N LEU A 122 -3.03 5.39 3.90
CA LEU A 122 -2.62 5.65 2.53
C LEU A 122 -1.50 6.71 2.44
N VAL A 123 -1.59 7.81 3.22
CA VAL A 123 -0.47 8.77 3.34
C VAL A 123 0.79 8.10 3.85
N ALA A 124 0.70 7.32 4.94
CA ALA A 124 1.85 6.65 5.53
C ALA A 124 2.52 5.65 4.56
N LEU A 125 1.73 4.95 3.74
CA LEU A 125 2.24 4.04 2.71
C LEU A 125 2.96 4.78 1.58
N LEU A 126 2.41 5.91 1.14
CA LEU A 126 3.04 6.74 0.10
C LEU A 126 4.35 7.38 0.57
N GLU A 127 4.42 7.80 1.83
CA GLU A 127 5.65 8.36 2.41
C GLU A 127 6.70 7.28 2.73
N HIS A 128 6.35 5.99 2.62
CA HIS A 128 7.21 4.90 3.03
C HIS A 128 8.39 4.69 2.08
N SER A 129 9.62 4.79 2.62
CA SER A 129 10.86 4.71 1.83
C SER A 129 11.10 3.36 1.12
N ASN A 130 10.47 2.28 1.59
CA ASN A 130 10.58 0.93 1.00
C ASN A 130 9.47 0.62 -0.02
N LEU A 131 8.64 1.59 -0.40
CA LEU A 131 7.66 1.38 -1.46
C LEU A 131 8.36 1.30 -2.82
N LEU A 132 8.35 0.11 -3.43
CA LEU A 132 8.97 -0.22 -4.71
C LEU A 132 7.96 -0.26 -5.87
N THR A 133 6.66 -0.18 -5.57
CA THR A 133 5.59 -0.06 -6.57
C THR A 133 5.88 1.11 -7.51
N PRO A 134 5.91 0.88 -8.84
CA PRO A 134 6.07 1.96 -9.80
C PRO A 134 5.06 3.09 -9.56
N GLU A 135 5.50 4.34 -9.62
CA GLU A 135 4.63 5.52 -9.36
C GLU A 135 3.38 5.54 -10.22
N ILE A 136 3.45 4.94 -11.40
CA ILE A 136 2.31 4.81 -12.30
C ILE A 136 1.27 3.78 -11.79
N GLU A 137 1.70 2.68 -11.18
CA GLU A 137 0.81 1.72 -10.49
C GLU A 137 0.21 2.35 -9.22
N VAL A 138 1.01 3.14 -8.49
CA VAL A 138 0.51 3.94 -7.36
C VAL A 138 -0.58 4.91 -7.81
N TRP A 139 -0.38 5.60 -8.94
CA TRP A 139 -1.37 6.50 -9.52
C TRP A 139 -2.68 5.79 -9.83
N ASP A 140 -2.64 4.63 -10.50
CA ASP A 140 -3.87 3.88 -10.83
C ASP A 140 -4.63 3.46 -9.57
N ALA A 141 -3.91 2.96 -8.56
CA ALA A 141 -4.52 2.59 -7.29
C ALA A 141 -5.18 3.81 -6.61
N LEU A 142 -4.55 4.99 -6.67
CA LEU A 142 -5.13 6.22 -6.15
C LEU A 142 -6.36 6.68 -6.93
N ILE A 143 -6.39 6.50 -8.25
CA ILE A 143 -7.58 6.80 -9.05
C ILE A 143 -8.73 5.84 -8.70
N GLU A 144 -8.45 4.55 -8.55
CA GLU A 144 -9.43 3.55 -8.12
C GLU A 144 -9.97 3.87 -6.71
N TRP A 145 -9.07 4.10 -5.75
CA TRP A 145 -9.44 4.48 -4.39
C TRP A 145 -10.23 5.79 -4.36
N GLY A 146 -9.79 6.81 -5.10
CA GLY A 146 -10.41 8.13 -5.13
C GLY A 146 -11.81 8.11 -5.76
N THR A 147 -11.99 7.39 -6.86
CA THR A 147 -13.30 7.27 -7.53
C THR A 147 -14.31 6.51 -6.68
N PHE A 148 -13.86 5.46 -5.97
CA PHE A 148 -14.69 4.72 -5.01
C PHE A 148 -15.09 5.58 -3.79
N ASN A 149 -14.14 6.33 -3.23
CA ASN A 149 -14.34 7.10 -2.00
C ASN A 149 -14.85 8.55 -2.20
N THR A 150 -14.98 9.02 -3.43
CA THR A 150 -15.64 10.29 -3.74
C THR A 150 -17.15 10.17 -3.46
N SER A 151 -17.80 11.23 -2.99
CA SER A 151 -19.25 11.23 -2.73
C SER A 151 -20.03 12.08 -3.76
N PRO A 152 -20.92 11.50 -4.58
CA PRO A 152 -21.16 10.06 -4.75
C PRO A 152 -19.98 9.34 -5.47
N PRO A 153 -19.88 8.00 -5.35
CA PRO A 153 -18.86 7.24 -6.06
C PRO A 153 -18.92 7.49 -7.57
N LEU A 154 -17.75 7.57 -8.19
CA LEU A 154 -17.59 7.86 -9.61
C LEU A 154 -17.20 6.58 -10.36
N ASP A 155 -17.55 6.52 -11.65
CA ASP A 155 -17.04 5.49 -12.56
C ASP A 155 -15.60 5.85 -12.95
N ILE A 156 -14.69 4.87 -12.97
CA ILE A 156 -13.29 5.07 -13.38
C ILE A 156 -13.18 5.64 -14.79
N ASP A 157 -14.09 5.29 -15.70
CA ASP A 157 -14.17 5.89 -17.03
C ASP A 157 -14.67 7.34 -16.93
N ASN A 158 -13.75 8.26 -17.21
CA ASN A 158 -14.01 9.69 -17.11
C ASN A 158 -14.55 10.35 -18.40
N THR A 159 -14.86 9.58 -19.44
CA THR A 159 -15.34 10.10 -20.73
C THR A 159 -16.61 10.94 -20.64
N ILE A 160 -17.49 10.64 -19.67
CA ILE A 160 -18.77 11.33 -19.44
C ILE A 160 -18.77 12.26 -18.22
N TRP A 161 -17.61 12.49 -17.60
CA TRP A 161 -17.54 13.24 -16.36
C TRP A 161 -17.85 14.73 -16.54
N SER A 162 -18.56 15.28 -15.54
CA SER A 162 -18.81 16.71 -15.45
C SER A 162 -17.63 17.43 -14.79
N ASN A 163 -17.60 18.77 -14.88
CA ASN A 163 -16.61 19.57 -14.15
C ASN A 163 -16.67 19.33 -12.63
N GLU A 164 -17.89 19.24 -12.09
CA GLU A 164 -18.14 18.97 -10.68
C GLU A 164 -17.58 17.60 -10.24
N SER A 165 -17.63 16.60 -11.12
CA SER A 165 -17.07 15.27 -10.85
C SER A 165 -15.55 15.33 -10.69
N PHE A 166 -14.86 16.09 -11.56
CA PHE A 166 -13.42 16.31 -11.43
C PHE A 166 -13.06 17.11 -10.18
N GLU A 167 -13.84 18.14 -9.83
CA GLU A 167 -13.62 18.94 -8.62
C GLU A 167 -13.75 18.07 -7.36
N LYS A 168 -14.76 17.21 -7.27
CA LYS A 168 -14.93 16.28 -6.14
C LYS A 168 -13.80 15.26 -6.03
N LEU A 169 -13.35 14.69 -7.15
CA LEU A 169 -12.20 13.79 -7.13
C LEU A 169 -10.93 14.54 -6.72
N GLN A 170 -10.74 15.75 -7.23
CA GLN A 170 -9.61 16.59 -6.87
C GLN A 170 -9.56 16.85 -5.36
N GLU A 171 -10.68 17.25 -4.75
CA GLU A 171 -10.78 17.44 -3.30
C GLU A 171 -10.43 16.17 -2.52
N THR A 172 -10.83 15.00 -3.04
CA THR A 172 -10.56 13.68 -2.44
C THR A 172 -9.08 13.30 -2.53
N LEU A 173 -8.42 13.60 -3.65
CA LEU A 173 -7.04 13.17 -3.94
C LEU A 173 -5.96 14.22 -3.65
N GLN A 174 -6.33 15.48 -3.38
CA GLN A 174 -5.40 16.61 -3.26
C GLN A 174 -4.23 16.37 -2.29
N GLN A 175 -4.44 15.62 -1.21
CA GLN A 175 -3.39 15.35 -0.22
C GLN A 175 -2.38 14.28 -0.68
N PHE A 176 -2.75 13.42 -1.63
CA PHE A 176 -1.90 12.34 -2.13
C PHE A 176 -1.10 12.75 -3.36
N ILE A 177 -1.64 13.65 -4.19
CA ILE A 177 -0.98 14.13 -5.42
C ILE A 177 0.46 14.62 -5.14
N PRO A 178 0.74 15.44 -4.10
CA PRO A 178 2.09 15.91 -3.80
C PRO A 178 3.06 14.81 -3.36
N LEU A 179 2.57 13.60 -3.06
CA LEU A 179 3.40 12.47 -2.65
C LEU A 179 3.86 11.65 -3.85
N ILE A 180 3.27 11.80 -5.03
CA ILE A 180 3.58 11.00 -6.23
C ILE A 180 4.74 11.63 -7.00
N ASN A 181 5.71 10.81 -7.38
CA ASN A 181 6.79 11.26 -8.25
C ASN A 181 6.43 11.07 -9.73
N PHE A 182 5.73 12.04 -10.32
CA PHE A 182 5.32 11.99 -11.72
C PHE A 182 6.49 11.95 -12.73
N THR A 183 7.71 12.35 -12.33
CA THR A 183 8.86 12.43 -13.26
C THR A 183 9.39 11.09 -13.72
N VAL A 184 9.17 10.03 -12.93
CA VAL A 184 9.61 8.68 -13.27
C VAL A 184 8.59 7.94 -14.13
N ILE A 185 7.40 8.53 -14.34
CA ILE A 185 6.36 7.98 -15.20
C ILE A 185 6.82 8.13 -16.66
N SER A 186 6.57 7.12 -17.49
CA SER A 186 6.96 7.18 -18.90
C SER A 186 6.07 8.17 -19.67
N SER A 187 6.56 8.76 -20.77
CA SER A 187 5.70 9.64 -21.60
C SER A 187 4.48 8.90 -22.18
N SER A 188 4.60 7.59 -22.41
CA SER A 188 3.47 6.74 -22.85
C SER A 188 2.40 6.66 -21.76
N ASP A 189 2.80 6.34 -20.53
CA ASP A 189 1.88 6.24 -19.41
C ASP A 189 1.31 7.61 -19.03
N PHE A 190 2.12 8.67 -19.08
CA PHE A 190 1.65 10.04 -18.91
C PHE A 190 0.49 10.34 -19.87
N TYR A 191 0.66 10.02 -21.15
CA TYR A 191 -0.36 10.24 -22.16
C TYR A 191 -1.64 9.42 -21.92
N HIS A 192 -1.51 8.13 -21.58
CA HIS A 192 -2.64 7.23 -21.49
C HIS A 192 -3.35 7.22 -20.13
N ARG A 193 -2.66 7.55 -19.03
CA ARG A 193 -3.15 7.36 -17.65
C ARG A 193 -3.17 8.64 -16.83
N ILE A 194 -2.29 9.60 -17.10
CA ILE A 194 -2.28 10.89 -16.38
C ILE A 194 -3.17 11.94 -17.08
N ILE A 195 -2.98 12.15 -18.39
CA ILE A 195 -3.74 13.17 -19.15
C ILE A 195 -5.26 13.04 -19.02
N PRO A 196 -5.89 11.84 -19.02
CA PRO A 196 -7.34 11.72 -18.84
C PRO A 196 -7.83 12.41 -17.56
N PHE A 197 -7.00 12.43 -16.51
CA PHE A 197 -7.31 13.02 -15.22
C PHE A 197 -6.60 14.36 -14.98
N GLN A 198 -6.03 15.00 -16.02
CA GLN A 198 -5.24 16.25 -15.91
C GLN A 198 -5.92 17.34 -15.06
N ARG A 199 -7.26 17.36 -15.04
CA ARG A 199 -8.07 18.36 -14.35
C ARG A 199 -8.00 18.31 -12.82
N ILE A 200 -7.58 17.18 -12.25
CA ILE A 200 -7.41 17.06 -10.80
C ILE A 200 -6.03 17.52 -10.34
N LEU A 201 -5.08 17.65 -11.27
CA LEU A 201 -3.73 18.12 -10.98
C LEU A 201 -3.74 19.66 -10.85
N PRO A 202 -2.93 20.23 -9.94
CA PRO A 202 -2.68 21.67 -9.94
C PRO A 202 -2.16 22.13 -11.31
N ASN A 203 -2.67 23.24 -11.83
CA ASN A 203 -2.31 23.73 -13.17
C ASN A 203 -0.79 23.89 -13.35
N ASP A 204 -0.12 24.47 -12.37
CA ASP A 204 1.33 24.68 -12.42
C ASP A 204 2.11 23.35 -12.49
N LEU A 205 1.64 22.32 -11.74
CA LEU A 205 2.21 20.98 -11.79
C LEU A 205 2.00 20.35 -13.17
N TYR A 206 0.78 20.40 -13.70
CA TYR A 206 0.47 19.82 -15.00
C TYR A 206 1.28 20.46 -16.13
N ASP A 207 1.40 21.79 -16.14
CA ASP A 207 2.19 22.51 -17.15
C ASP A 207 3.67 22.13 -17.09
N ASP A 208 4.24 21.95 -15.89
CA ASP A 208 5.62 21.49 -15.72
C ASP A 208 5.81 20.03 -16.15
N LEU A 209 4.85 19.15 -15.88
CA LEU A 209 4.88 17.76 -16.37
C LEU A 209 4.75 17.69 -17.90
N LEU A 210 3.87 18.51 -18.48
CA LEU A 210 3.69 18.59 -19.93
C LEU A 210 5.00 19.05 -20.61
N LYS A 211 5.67 20.08 -20.06
CA LYS A 211 6.99 20.51 -20.54
C LYS A 211 8.02 19.41 -20.39
N PHE A 212 8.06 18.70 -19.26
CA PHE A 212 9.00 17.61 -19.02
C PHE A 212 8.89 16.50 -20.08
N HIS A 213 7.66 16.08 -20.42
CA HIS A 213 7.43 15.02 -21.40
C HIS A 213 7.58 15.45 -22.86
N LEU A 214 7.34 16.73 -23.19
CA LEU A 214 7.41 17.24 -24.57
C LEU A 214 8.76 17.89 -24.93
N ALA A 215 9.43 18.50 -23.95
CA ALA A 215 10.64 19.29 -24.11
C ALA A 215 11.59 19.12 -22.91
N PRO A 216 12.20 17.94 -22.72
CA PRO A 216 12.99 17.57 -21.53
C PRO A 216 14.25 18.43 -21.28
N GLN A 217 14.58 19.34 -22.20
CA GLN A 217 15.69 20.29 -22.04
C GLN A 217 15.31 21.54 -21.24
N ILE A 218 14.04 21.69 -20.86
CA ILE A 218 13.53 22.79 -20.05
C ILE A 218 13.46 22.34 -18.59
N ASN A 219 14.15 23.08 -17.72
CA ASN A 219 14.07 22.80 -16.28
C ASN A 219 12.64 23.09 -15.77
N PRO A 220 12.02 22.16 -15.05
CA PRO A 220 10.74 22.37 -14.40
C PRO A 220 10.87 23.41 -13.28
N SER A 221 9.78 24.12 -13.00
CA SER A 221 9.73 25.14 -11.96
C SER A 221 9.44 24.51 -10.59
N HIS A 222 8.70 23.40 -10.57
CA HIS A 222 8.38 22.64 -9.37
C HIS A 222 9.51 21.71 -8.93
N PRO A 223 9.90 21.73 -7.63
CA PRO A 223 10.83 20.75 -7.10
C PRO A 223 10.15 19.39 -7.11
N PHE A 224 10.65 18.49 -7.97
CA PHE A 224 10.15 17.13 -8.02
C PHE A 224 10.63 16.33 -6.82
N LEU A 225 9.80 15.38 -6.40
CA LEU A 225 10.17 14.47 -5.32
C LEU A 225 11.42 13.66 -5.71
N PRO A 226 12.22 13.27 -4.71
CA PRO A 226 13.25 12.27 -4.96
C PRO A 226 12.61 10.99 -5.47
N ILE A 227 13.33 10.27 -6.33
CA ILE A 227 12.89 8.96 -6.81
C ILE A 227 12.75 8.03 -5.60
N ARG A 228 11.56 7.47 -5.37
CA ARG A 228 11.39 6.32 -4.47
C ARG A 228 12.21 5.19 -5.07
N ASN A 229 13.37 4.94 -4.45
CA ASN A 229 14.50 4.17 -4.96
C ASN A 229 14.21 3.22 -6.14
N THR A 230 14.66 3.58 -7.34
CA THR A 230 14.76 2.65 -8.49
C THR A 230 16.20 2.14 -8.69
N HIS A 231 17.11 2.49 -7.80
CA HIS A 231 18.54 2.20 -7.89
C HIS A 231 19.09 1.75 -6.54
N GLY A 232 20.17 0.98 -6.59
CA GLY A 232 20.97 0.65 -5.41
C GLY A 232 21.67 1.88 -4.81
N PRO A 233 22.55 1.69 -3.83
CA PRO A 233 23.23 2.80 -3.15
C PRO A 233 23.93 3.75 -4.14
N SER A 234 23.77 5.05 -3.90
CA SER A 234 24.46 6.12 -4.62
C SER A 234 25.41 6.88 -3.68
N PHE A 235 26.54 7.34 -4.21
CA PHE A 235 27.53 8.12 -3.47
C PHE A 235 27.68 9.50 -4.10
N GLY A 236 26.82 10.45 -3.73
CA GLY A 236 26.76 11.77 -4.37
C GLY A 236 25.83 11.78 -5.59
N ASP A 237 25.26 12.96 -5.89
CA ASP A 237 24.24 13.13 -6.93
C ASP A 237 24.83 12.91 -8.35
N GLY A 238 24.66 11.69 -8.87
CA GLY A 238 25.11 11.30 -10.20
C GLY A 238 26.52 10.73 -10.28
N ASP A 239 27.13 10.40 -9.14
CA ASP A 239 28.53 9.97 -9.04
C ASP A 239 28.73 8.45 -9.07
N LEU A 240 27.82 7.71 -8.45
CA LEU A 240 27.77 6.26 -8.54
C LEU A 240 26.32 5.84 -8.65
N TRP A 241 25.98 5.14 -9.73
CA TRP A 241 24.67 4.55 -9.96
C TRP A 241 24.83 3.06 -10.15
N VAL A 242 24.48 2.30 -9.11
CA VAL A 242 24.38 0.84 -9.21
C VAL A 242 22.97 0.49 -9.66
N LYS A 243 22.83 0.02 -10.91
CA LYS A 243 21.55 -0.43 -11.44
C LYS A 243 21.33 -1.88 -11.04
N VAL A 244 20.27 -2.13 -10.28
CA VAL A 244 19.86 -3.49 -9.89
C VAL A 244 18.91 -4.01 -10.95
N THR A 245 19.18 -5.21 -11.47
CA THR A 245 18.27 -5.91 -12.38
C THR A 245 16.93 -6.17 -11.71
N CYS A 246 15.85 -5.64 -12.29
CA CYS A 246 14.50 -6.02 -11.90
C CYS A 246 14.29 -7.49 -12.26
N VAL A 247 13.90 -8.32 -11.30
CA VAL A 247 13.51 -9.71 -11.57
C VAL A 247 12.37 -9.70 -12.59
N GLY A 248 12.60 -10.26 -13.79
CA GLY A 248 11.62 -10.31 -14.88
C GLY A 248 12.08 -9.72 -16.22
N LYS A 249 13.22 -9.00 -16.26
CA LYS A 249 13.89 -8.61 -17.51
C LYS A 249 15.30 -9.20 -17.54
N ASN A 250 15.61 -10.04 -18.53
CA ASN A 250 16.98 -10.56 -18.79
C ASN A 250 17.91 -9.48 -19.35
N VAL A 251 17.82 -8.24 -18.86
CA VAL A 251 18.61 -7.10 -19.33
C VAL A 251 19.33 -6.49 -18.14
N THR A 252 20.60 -6.84 -18.00
CA THR A 252 21.50 -6.16 -17.07
C THR A 252 21.89 -4.81 -17.64
N LEU A 253 21.30 -3.74 -17.11
CA LEU A 253 21.71 -2.39 -17.47
C LEU A 253 23.08 -2.08 -16.84
N PRO A 254 23.98 -1.39 -17.55
CA PRO A 254 25.27 -1.00 -16.97
C PRO A 254 25.06 -0.02 -15.82
N SER A 255 25.81 -0.23 -14.74
CA SER A 255 26.00 0.74 -13.66
C SER A 255 26.95 1.84 -14.11
N PHE A 256 26.89 3.02 -13.49
CA PHE A 256 27.68 4.18 -13.90
C PHE A 256 28.51 4.74 -12.74
N CYS A 257 29.76 5.15 -13.03
CA CYS A 257 30.62 5.85 -12.08
C CYS A 257 31.21 7.12 -12.73
N ARG A 258 31.00 8.28 -12.08
CA ARG A 258 31.52 9.58 -12.48
C ARG A 258 32.11 10.30 -11.27
N PRO A 259 33.30 10.90 -11.38
CA PRO A 259 33.91 11.62 -10.26
C PRO A 259 33.45 13.09 -10.25
N ARG A 260 32.21 13.40 -9.84
CA ARG A 260 31.78 14.82 -9.71
C ARG A 260 32.00 15.37 -8.30
N SER A 261 31.93 14.55 -7.26
CA SER A 261 32.10 14.99 -5.87
C SER A 261 33.45 14.62 -5.25
N TYR A 262 34.32 13.90 -5.96
CA TYR A 262 35.61 13.43 -5.45
C TYR A 262 36.68 13.39 -6.55
N ASP A 263 37.95 13.60 -6.18
CA ASP A 263 39.06 13.83 -7.12
C ASP A 263 39.49 12.57 -7.93
N ARG A 264 39.12 11.38 -7.47
CA ARG A 264 39.56 10.09 -8.06
C ARG A 264 38.40 9.16 -8.31
N ARG A 265 38.31 8.60 -9.51
CA ARG A 265 37.26 7.62 -9.83
C ARG A 265 37.27 6.45 -8.85
N ILE A 266 36.08 6.03 -8.41
CA ILE A 266 35.91 4.82 -7.59
C ILE A 266 36.15 3.56 -8.44
N PHE A 267 35.72 3.60 -9.71
CA PHE A 267 36.01 2.60 -10.72
C PHE A 267 36.74 3.22 -11.92
N ASP A 268 37.71 2.51 -12.49
CA ASP A 268 38.42 3.00 -13.69
C ASP A 268 37.48 3.15 -14.90
N LEU A 269 36.42 2.34 -14.96
CA LEU A 269 35.41 2.36 -16.01
C LEU A 269 34.25 3.31 -15.66
N GLU A 270 33.78 4.08 -16.65
CA GLU A 270 32.56 4.90 -16.51
C GLU A 270 31.29 4.03 -16.45
N GLN A 271 31.33 2.84 -17.05
CA GLN A 271 30.26 1.85 -17.03
C GLN A 271 30.78 0.50 -16.54
N PHE A 272 30.04 -0.14 -15.64
CA PHE A 272 30.43 -1.42 -15.06
C PHE A 272 29.23 -2.31 -14.78
N HIS A 273 29.47 -3.62 -14.64
CA HIS A 273 28.49 -4.59 -14.18
C HIS A 273 28.89 -5.06 -12.77
N VAL A 274 27.90 -5.27 -11.92
CA VAL A 274 28.10 -5.76 -10.56
C VAL A 274 27.59 -7.19 -10.51
N GLU A 275 28.48 -8.13 -10.23
CA GLU A 275 28.13 -9.55 -10.09
C GLU A 275 27.57 -9.86 -8.70
N ASP A 276 28.09 -9.17 -7.67
CA ASP A 276 27.68 -9.31 -6.28
C ASP A 276 27.94 -8.00 -5.51
N TYR A 277 27.12 -7.70 -4.51
CA TYR A 277 27.28 -6.52 -3.66
C TYR A 277 26.73 -6.73 -2.25
N GLU A 278 27.40 -6.12 -1.27
CA GLU A 278 26.91 -6.01 0.11
C GLU A 278 26.54 -4.55 0.40
N VAL A 279 25.34 -4.33 0.96
CA VAL A 279 24.87 -2.98 1.34
C VAL A 279 24.92 -2.84 2.85
N PHE A 280 25.65 -1.84 3.32
CA PHE A 280 25.66 -1.44 4.73
C PHE A 280 24.93 -0.11 4.90
N GLN A 281 23.88 -0.09 5.71
CA GLN A 281 23.16 1.14 6.05
C GLN A 281 23.83 1.84 7.23
N ILE A 282 24.21 3.11 7.04
CA ILE A 282 24.65 3.97 8.15
C ILE A 282 23.40 4.57 8.80
N VAL A 283 22.91 3.92 9.87
CA VAL A 283 21.76 4.41 10.63
C VAL A 283 22.22 5.51 11.59
N ARG A 284 21.76 6.74 11.38
CA ARG A 284 21.85 7.77 12.44
C ARG A 284 20.89 7.38 13.56
N LYS A 285 21.38 7.38 14.79
CA LYS A 285 20.57 7.10 15.98
C LYS A 285 19.52 8.21 16.13
N THR A 286 18.30 7.94 15.70
CA THR A 286 17.14 8.82 15.93
C THR A 286 16.34 8.26 17.10
N THR A 287 16.19 9.06 18.15
CA THR A 287 15.33 8.74 19.29
C THR A 287 13.88 8.70 18.81
N VAL A 288 13.24 7.54 18.99
CA VAL A 288 11.84 7.29 18.59
C VAL A 288 10.91 8.23 19.35
N ILE A 289 10.01 8.90 18.63
CA ILE A 289 8.78 9.47 19.18
C ILE A 289 7.66 8.53 18.74
N TYR A 290 6.90 8.03 19.71
CA TYR A 290 5.75 7.15 19.49
C TYR A 290 4.62 7.94 18.81
N LEU A 291 3.99 7.33 17.79
CA LEU A 291 2.67 7.71 17.28
C LEU A 291 1.59 6.92 18.04
#